data_AF-A0A7J9Z8Z5-F1
#
_entry.id   AF-A0A7J9Z8Z5-F1
#
_cell.length_a   1.000
_cell.length_b   1.000
_cell.length_c   1.000
_cell.angle_alpha   90.00
_cell.angle_beta   90.00
_cell.angle_gamma   90.00
#
_symmetry.space_group_name_H-M   'P 1'
#
loop_
_entity.id
_entity.type
_entity.pdbx_description
1 polymer ?
#
loop_
_entity_poly.entity_id
_entity_poly.type
_entity_poly.pdbx_seq_one_letter_code
_entity_poly.pdbx_strand_id
1 'polypeptide(L)'
;MFTMACVAERLVHHPRGADRRGRGPAARCVARRRMTAVGLVLVVLTSLSTAATGLFPLNVSMVAHSIASLPQFPVQDLGMLLLGVVWWQDNRGAAVLSLLCGLVGLVGLVLFVGATPWGLGLGGMERLALYPETVWSAVVGVFVLWRCRARAGVAH
;
A
#
# COMPACT_ATOMS: atom_id res chain seq x y z
N MET A 1 17.24 -9.70 -6.53
CA MET A 1 18.44 -9.06 -7.12
C MET A 1 18.43 -7.52 -7.06
N PHE A 2 17.57 -6.87 -6.26
CA PHE A 2 17.49 -5.39 -6.21
C PHE A 2 18.26 -4.76 -5.04
N THR A 3 18.70 -5.54 -4.05
CA THR A 3 19.43 -5.03 -2.87
C THR A 3 20.95 -4.99 -3.07
N MET A 4 21.49 -5.80 -3.99
CA MET A 4 22.94 -5.91 -4.21
C MET A 4 23.51 -4.80 -5.12
N ALA A 5 22.71 -4.25 -6.04
CA ALA A 5 23.16 -3.17 -6.93
C ALA A 5 23.50 -1.87 -6.17
N CYS A 6 22.82 -1.59 -5.04
CA CYS A 6 23.09 -0.38 -4.26
C CYS A 6 24.34 -0.49 -3.36
N VAL A 7 24.82 -1.71 -3.10
CA VAL A 7 26.03 -1.95 -2.30
C VAL A 7 27.26 -2.07 -3.19
N ALA A 8 27.14 -2.68 -4.38
CA ALA A 8 28.28 -2.92 -5.26
C ALA A 8 28.83 -1.65 -5.96
N GLU A 9 27.99 -0.65 -6.26
CA GLU A 9 28.47 0.61 -6.88
C GLU A 9 29.24 1.54 -5.93
N ARG A 10 29.21 1.27 -4.61
CA ARG A 10 29.78 2.17 -3.60
C ARG A 10 31.30 2.07 -3.46
N LEU A 11 31.97 1.24 -4.25
CA LEU A 11 33.43 1.06 -4.21
C LEU A 11 34.19 1.74 -5.35
N VAL A 12 33.51 2.35 -6.34
CA VAL A 12 34.20 2.83 -7.56
C VAL A 12 34.05 4.33 -7.86
N HIS A 13 33.06 5.06 -7.32
CA HIS A 13 32.89 6.48 -7.68
C HIS A 13 32.69 7.45 -6.50
N HIS A 14 33.55 8.48 -6.48
CA HIS A 14 33.44 9.70 -5.68
C HIS A 14 32.07 10.39 -5.89
N PRO A 15 31.26 10.62 -4.84
CA PRO A 15 29.93 11.19 -5.03
C PRO A 15 30.00 12.72 -5.01
N ARG A 16 30.02 13.36 -6.18
CA ARG A 16 29.49 14.72 -6.34
C ARG A 16 28.00 14.62 -6.67
N GLY A 17 27.14 15.05 -5.75
CA GLY A 17 25.71 15.17 -6.02
C GLY A 17 24.83 15.05 -4.78
N ALA A 18 24.77 16.12 -3.98
CA ALA A 18 23.63 16.34 -3.09
C ALA A 18 22.40 16.71 -3.95
N ASP A 19 21.26 16.10 -3.65
CA ASP A 19 19.95 16.49 -4.21
C ASP A 19 19.60 17.93 -3.78
N ARG A 20 18.64 18.58 -4.44
CA ARG A 20 18.06 19.90 -4.10
C ARG A 20 17.64 20.04 -2.62
N ARG A 21 17.48 18.92 -1.89
CA ARG A 21 17.22 18.88 -0.44
C ARG A 21 18.43 18.51 0.44
N GLY A 22 19.65 18.53 -0.09
CA GLY A 22 20.90 18.27 0.65
C GLY A 22 21.13 16.81 1.09
N ARG A 23 20.25 15.85 0.74
CA ARG A 23 20.39 14.44 1.16
C ARG A 23 21.32 13.66 0.23
N GLY A 24 22.34 13.04 0.80
CA GLY A 24 23.23 12.12 0.08
C GLY A 24 22.54 10.80 -0.35
N PRO A 25 23.12 10.05 -1.31
CA PRO A 25 22.55 8.80 -1.85
C PRO A 25 22.21 7.75 -0.78
N ALA A 26 23.05 7.64 0.26
CA ALA A 26 22.85 6.73 1.38
C ALA A 26 21.53 7.00 2.14
N ALA A 27 21.27 8.28 2.43
CA ALA A 27 20.07 8.70 3.15
C ALA A 27 18.79 8.40 2.34
N ARG A 28 18.84 8.49 1.00
CA ARG A 28 17.72 8.15 0.12
C ARG A 28 17.39 6.65 0.15
N CYS A 29 18.41 5.79 0.12
CA CYS A 29 18.23 4.34 0.20
C CYS A 29 17.58 3.93 1.54
N VAL A 30 18.08 4.47 2.66
CA VAL A 30 17.52 4.20 3.99
C VAL A 30 16.09 4.72 4.09
N ALA A 31 15.82 5.96 3.64
CA ALA A 31 14.48 6.53 3.65
C ALA A 31 13.51 5.69 2.82
N ARG A 32 13.91 5.28 1.61
CA ARG A 32 13.10 4.43 0.74
C ARG A 32 12.79 3.09 1.38
N ARG A 33 13.80 2.41 1.95
CA ARG A 33 13.61 1.13 2.67
C ARG A 33 12.66 1.27 3.85
N ARG A 34 12.76 2.36 4.61
CA ARG A 34 11.84 2.67 5.72
C ARG A 34 10.41 2.89 5.21
N MET A 35 10.22 3.67 4.16
CA MET A 35 8.90 3.90 3.56
C MET A 35 8.28 2.59 3.04
N THR A 36 9.06 1.72 2.38
CA THR A 36 8.58 0.40 1.98
C THR A 36 8.14 -0.41 3.20
N ALA A 37 8.96 -0.46 4.25
CA ALA A 37 8.64 -1.23 5.46
C ALA A 37 7.37 -0.70 6.13
N VAL A 38 7.23 0.62 6.27
CA VAL A 38 6.02 1.24 6.82
C VAL A 38 4.80 0.90 5.96
N GLY A 39 4.90 1.00 4.64
CA GLY A 39 3.79 0.67 3.74
C GLY A 39 3.34 -0.78 3.88
N LEU A 40 4.30 -1.71 3.97
CA LEU A 40 4.01 -3.12 4.19
C LEU A 40 3.41 -3.39 5.58
N VAL A 41 3.89 -2.71 6.63
CA VAL A 41 3.31 -2.82 7.98
C VAL A 41 1.86 -2.35 7.97
N LEU A 42 1.54 -1.25 7.29
CA LEU A 42 0.16 -0.78 7.16
C LEU A 42 -0.74 -1.82 6.45
N VAL A 43 -0.25 -2.46 5.39
CA VAL A 43 -0.99 -3.56 4.72
C VAL A 43 -1.24 -4.72 5.68
N VAL A 44 -0.23 -5.13 6.46
CA VAL A 44 -0.40 -6.21 7.46
C VAL A 44 -1.43 -5.82 8.53
N LEU A 45 -1.37 -4.60 9.04
CA LEU A 45 -2.34 -4.10 10.03
C LEU A 45 -3.77 -4.07 9.46
N THR A 46 -3.93 -3.71 8.19
CA THR A 46 -5.21 -3.78 7.48
C THR A 46 -5.76 -5.20 7.48
N SER A 47 -4.96 -6.18 7.08
CA SER A 47 -5.40 -7.59 7.04
C SER A 47 -5.73 -8.14 8.43
N LEU A 48 -4.97 -7.73 9.47
CA LEU A 48 -5.28 -8.10 10.86
C LEU A 48 -6.61 -7.50 11.33
N SER A 49 -6.87 -6.22 11.02
CA SER A 49 -8.15 -5.56 11.31
C SER A 49 -9.31 -6.23 10.58
N THR A 50 -9.11 -6.61 9.31
CA THR A 50 -10.11 -7.34 8.52
C THR A 50 -10.41 -8.71 9.14
N ALA A 51 -9.38 -9.47 9.51
CA ALA A 51 -9.53 -10.78 10.15
C ALA A 51 -10.24 -10.66 11.51
N ALA A 52 -9.89 -9.67 12.33
CA ALA A 52 -10.56 -9.39 13.59
C ALA A 52 -12.04 -9.03 13.38
N THR A 53 -12.35 -8.24 12.35
CA THR A 53 -13.74 -7.88 11.99
C THR A 53 -14.58 -9.12 11.69
N GLY A 54 -14.00 -10.12 11.02
CA GLY A 54 -14.67 -11.40 10.74
C GLY A 54 -15.05 -12.20 12.00
N LEU A 55 -14.39 -11.96 13.14
CA LEU A 55 -14.72 -12.60 14.42
C LEU A 55 -15.94 -11.99 15.11
N PHE A 56 -16.37 -10.80 14.69
CA PHE A 56 -17.49 -10.06 15.27
C PHE A 56 -18.57 -9.82 14.21
N PRO A 57 -19.53 -10.75 14.04
CA PRO A 57 -20.61 -10.56 13.08
C PRO A 57 -21.42 -9.30 13.39
N LEU A 58 -21.77 -8.55 12.35
CA LEU A 58 -22.50 -7.28 12.44
C LEU A 58 -23.84 -7.41 13.18
N ASN A 59 -24.52 -8.56 13.00
CA ASN A 59 -25.81 -8.85 13.62
C ASN A 59 -25.72 -9.28 15.10
N VAL A 60 -24.52 -9.59 15.60
CA VAL A 60 -24.29 -9.96 17.01
C VAL A 60 -23.89 -8.73 17.82
N SER A 61 -22.92 -7.96 17.32
CA SER A 61 -22.49 -6.73 17.99
C SER A 61 -21.97 -5.72 16.99
N MET A 62 -22.81 -4.74 16.67
CA MET A 62 -22.43 -3.59 15.85
C MET A 62 -21.20 -2.86 16.42
N VAL A 63 -21.14 -2.70 17.74
CA VAL A 63 -20.05 -1.97 18.41
C VAL A 63 -18.72 -2.71 18.28
N ALA A 64 -18.69 -4.03 18.57
CA ALA A 64 -17.46 -4.81 18.45
C ALA A 64 -17.00 -4.91 16.98
N HIS A 65 -17.94 -5.11 16.05
CA HIS A 65 -17.65 -5.08 14.62
C HIS A 65 -17.05 -3.74 14.18
N SER A 66 -17.62 -2.63 14.64
CA SER A 66 -17.16 -1.28 14.29
C SER A 66 -15.76 -1.02 14.84
N ILE A 67 -15.49 -1.36 16.11
CA ILE A 67 -14.15 -1.19 16.70
C ILE A 67 -13.10 -2.03 15.96
N ALA A 68 -13.44 -3.25 15.56
CA ALA A 68 -12.52 -4.13 14.84
C ALA A 68 -12.27 -3.68 13.39
N SER A 69 -13.28 -3.08 12.72
CA SER A 69 -13.23 -2.70 11.30
C SER A 69 -12.74 -1.28 11.03
N LEU A 70 -13.05 -0.33 11.90
CA LEU A 70 -12.70 1.08 11.72
C LEU A 70 -11.21 1.33 11.44
N PRO A 71 -10.24 0.61 12.07
CA PRO A 71 -8.83 0.81 11.78
C PRO A 71 -8.46 0.53 10.32
N GLN A 72 -9.12 -0.42 9.66
CA GLN A 72 -8.77 -0.81 8.28
C GLN A 72 -8.92 0.36 7.30
N PHE A 73 -9.95 1.19 7.50
CA PHE A 73 -10.33 2.26 6.57
C PHE A 73 -9.17 3.21 6.24
N PRO A 74 -8.58 3.96 7.19
CA PRO A 74 -7.46 4.85 6.86
C PRO A 74 -6.15 4.09 6.62
N VAL A 75 -5.95 2.95 7.29
CA VAL A 75 -4.66 2.24 7.28
C VAL A 75 -4.36 1.64 5.90
N GLN A 76 -5.37 1.09 5.23
CA GLN A 76 -5.21 0.51 3.89
C GLN A 76 -4.84 1.57 2.85
N ASP A 77 -5.51 2.71 2.90
CA ASP A 77 -5.33 3.80 1.93
C ASP A 77 -3.94 4.39 2.06
N LEU A 78 -3.50 4.66 3.29
CA LEU A 78 -2.15 5.15 3.57
C LEU A 78 -1.08 4.14 3.15
N GLY A 79 -1.31 2.84 3.37
CA GLY A 79 -0.42 1.77 2.94
C GLY A 79 -0.23 1.78 1.43
N MET A 80 -1.33 1.81 0.67
CA MET A 80 -1.30 1.85 -0.79
C MET A 80 -0.66 3.13 -1.32
N LEU A 81 -1.00 4.30 -0.78
CA LEU A 81 -0.41 5.59 -1.19
C LEU A 81 1.11 5.59 -0.98
N LEU A 82 1.57 5.13 0.18
CA LEU A 82 2.99 5.09 0.50
C LEU A 82 3.77 4.12 -0.41
N LEU A 83 3.21 2.93 -0.66
CA LEU A 83 3.80 1.96 -1.58
C LEU A 83 3.80 2.48 -3.03
N GLY A 84 2.76 3.22 -3.43
CA GLY A 84 2.69 3.89 -4.72
C GLY A 84 3.82 4.90 -4.92
N VAL A 85 4.06 5.77 -3.94
CA VAL A 85 5.17 6.72 -3.97
C VAL A 85 6.52 6.01 -4.07
N VAL A 86 6.71 4.93 -3.31
CA VAL A 86 7.95 4.15 -3.33
C VAL A 86 8.18 3.49 -4.70
N TRP A 87 7.14 2.94 -5.33
CA TRP A 87 7.25 2.21 -6.60
C TRP A 87 7.31 3.11 -7.83
N TRP A 88 7.06 4.42 -7.71
CA TRP A 88 7.00 5.34 -8.84
C TRP A 88 8.22 5.29 -9.78
N GLN A 89 9.41 5.08 -9.22
CA GLN A 89 10.66 5.02 -9.99
C GLN A 89 11.02 3.63 -10.51
N ASP A 90 10.49 2.56 -9.89
CA ASP A 90 10.85 1.17 -10.23
C ASP A 90 9.83 0.51 -11.15
N ASN A 91 8.54 0.81 -10.96
CA ASN A 91 7.44 0.24 -11.72
C ASN A 91 6.26 1.23 -11.72
N ARG A 92 6.17 2.05 -12.77
CA ARG A 92 5.10 3.04 -12.91
C ARG A 92 3.70 2.44 -12.92
N GLY A 93 3.51 1.25 -13.50
CA GLY A 93 2.20 0.59 -13.53
C GLY A 93 1.72 0.25 -12.13
N ALA A 94 2.56 -0.41 -11.32
CA ALA A 94 2.25 -0.72 -9.93
C ALA A 94 2.07 0.55 -9.09
N ALA A 95 2.86 1.59 -9.35
CA ALA A 95 2.75 2.85 -8.64
C ALA A 95 1.42 3.56 -8.89
N VAL A 96 1.01 3.67 -10.17
CA VAL A 96 -0.26 4.29 -10.56
C VAL A 96 -1.43 3.49 -9.97
N LEU A 97 -1.40 2.16 -10.06
CA LEU A 97 -2.42 1.31 -9.45
C LEU A 97 -2.55 1.57 -7.94
N SER A 98 -1.44 1.53 -7.20
CA SER A 98 -1.45 1.78 -5.75
C SER A 98 -1.96 3.18 -5.40
N LEU A 99 -1.53 4.20 -6.14
CA LEU A 99 -1.98 5.58 -5.90
C LEU A 99 -3.46 5.75 -6.20
N LEU A 100 -3.96 5.21 -7.32
CA LEU A 100 -5.37 5.28 -7.68
C LEU A 100 -6.25 4.54 -6.67
N CYS A 101 -5.91 3.30 -6.31
CA CYS A 101 -6.66 2.53 -5.32
C CYS A 101 -6.67 3.24 -3.96
N GLY A 102 -5.53 3.75 -3.49
CA GLY A 102 -5.45 4.50 -2.23
C GLY A 102 -6.21 5.83 -2.26
N LEU A 103 -6.21 6.56 -3.37
CA LEU A 103 -7.01 7.78 -3.51
C LEU A 103 -8.51 7.51 -3.58
N VAL A 104 -8.92 6.47 -4.32
CA VAL A 104 -10.33 6.07 -4.41
C VAL A 104 -10.85 5.62 -3.05
N GLY A 105 -10.08 4.79 -2.33
CA GLY A 105 -10.42 4.37 -0.98
C GLY A 105 -10.54 5.55 -0.01
N LEU A 106 -9.59 6.50 -0.08
CA LEU A 106 -9.63 7.71 0.75
C LEU A 106 -10.84 8.59 0.44
N VAL A 107 -11.23 8.72 -0.82
CA VAL A 107 -12.48 9.39 -1.21
C VAL A 107 -13.69 8.66 -0.61
N GLY A 108 -13.74 7.33 -0.72
CA GLY A 108 -14.78 6.52 -0.09
C GLY A 108 -14.87 6.73 1.42
N LEU A 109 -13.72 6.78 2.11
CA LEU A 109 -13.65 7.06 3.55
C LEU A 109 -14.19 8.45 3.89
N VAL A 110 -13.78 9.48 3.15
CA VAL A 110 -14.27 10.86 3.37
C VAL A 110 -15.79 10.93 3.18
N LEU A 111 -16.33 10.28 2.15
CA LEU A 111 -17.78 10.24 1.92
C LEU A 111 -18.49 9.50 3.06
N PHE A 112 -17.96 8.34 3.48
CA PHE A 112 -18.53 7.51 4.54
C PHE A 112 -18.58 8.25 5.88
N VAL A 113 -17.46 8.84 6.32
CA VAL A 113 -17.38 9.60 7.58
C VAL A 113 -18.16 10.91 7.50
N GLY A 114 -18.13 11.58 6.36
CA GLY A 114 -18.86 12.82 6.11
C GLY A 114 -20.37 12.62 5.86
N ALA A 115 -20.86 11.37 5.89
CA ALA A 115 -22.25 11.03 5.58
C ALA A 115 -22.79 11.71 4.31
N THR A 116 -21.94 11.84 3.29
CA THR A 116 -22.25 12.56 2.04
C THR A 116 -22.35 11.56 0.88
N PRO A 117 -23.52 10.94 0.64
CA PRO A 117 -23.61 9.73 -0.15
C PRO A 117 -23.34 9.87 -1.65
N TRP A 118 -23.41 11.05 -2.25
CA TRP A 118 -23.29 11.24 -3.71
C TRP A 118 -24.16 10.26 -4.53
N GLY A 119 -25.30 9.82 -3.98
CA GLY A 119 -26.17 8.80 -4.59
C GLY A 119 -25.73 7.33 -4.39
N LEU A 120 -24.60 7.07 -3.72
CA LEU A 120 -24.06 5.73 -3.44
C LEU A 120 -24.76 5.03 -2.26
N GLY A 121 -25.38 5.79 -1.35
CA GLY A 121 -25.90 5.28 -0.08
C GLY A 121 -24.80 4.83 0.88
N LEU A 122 -25.17 4.45 2.11
CA LEU A 122 -24.21 4.08 3.15
C LEU A 122 -23.31 2.91 2.72
N GLY A 123 -23.92 1.82 2.24
CA GLY A 123 -23.18 0.64 1.78
C GLY A 123 -22.35 0.89 0.52
N GLY A 124 -22.72 1.83 -0.34
CA GLY A 124 -21.93 2.19 -1.51
C GLY A 124 -20.66 2.96 -1.12
N MET A 125 -20.76 3.90 -0.19
CA MET A 125 -19.59 4.60 0.36
C MET A 125 -18.63 3.65 1.07
N GLU A 126 -19.16 2.70 1.85
CA GLU A 126 -18.38 1.67 2.53
C GLU A 126 -17.61 0.79 1.52
N ARG A 127 -18.28 0.30 0.47
CA ARG A 127 -17.63 -0.48 -0.60
C ARG A 127 -16.58 0.32 -1.34
N LEU A 128 -16.84 1.61 -1.60
CA LEU A 128 -15.87 2.49 -2.25
C LEU A 128 -14.63 2.71 -1.37
N ALA A 129 -14.80 2.74 -0.05
CA ALA A 129 -13.68 2.85 0.88
C ALA A 129 -12.88 1.54 0.96
N LEU A 130 -13.54 0.38 0.94
CA LEU A 130 -12.91 -0.91 1.23
C LEU A 130 -12.41 -1.67 -0.01
N TYR A 131 -13.21 -1.78 -1.06
CA TYR A 131 -12.91 -2.65 -2.22
C TYR A 131 -11.70 -2.25 -3.08
N PRO A 132 -11.25 -0.97 -3.13
CA PRO A 132 -10.00 -0.65 -3.81
C PRO A 132 -8.80 -1.42 -3.26
N GLU A 133 -8.74 -1.67 -1.96
CA GLU A 133 -7.69 -2.51 -1.35
C GLU A 133 -7.76 -3.94 -1.85
N THR A 134 -8.96 -4.52 -1.93
CA THR A 134 -9.13 -5.92 -2.35
C THR A 134 -8.74 -6.11 -3.81
N VAL A 135 -9.10 -5.16 -4.67
CA VAL A 135 -8.67 -5.14 -6.07
C VAL A 135 -7.15 -4.98 -6.15
N TRP A 136 -6.59 -4.06 -5.37
CA TRP A 136 -5.15 -3.79 -5.35
C TRP A 136 -4.35 -5.03 -4.90
N SER A 137 -4.74 -5.67 -3.80
CA SER A 137 -4.05 -6.82 -3.24
C SER A 137 -4.11 -8.04 -4.17
N ALA A 138 -5.24 -8.25 -4.85
CA ALA A 138 -5.37 -9.28 -5.87
C ALA A 138 -4.40 -9.05 -7.04
N VAL A 139 -4.35 -7.83 -7.60
CA VAL A 139 -3.50 -7.51 -8.75
C VAL A 139 -2.01 -7.54 -8.37
N VAL A 140 -1.64 -6.97 -7.21
CA VAL A 140 -0.26 -7.02 -6.70
C VAL A 140 0.16 -8.46 -6.42
N GLY A 141 -0.72 -9.27 -5.84
CA GLY A 141 -0.48 -10.69 -5.60
C GLY A 141 -0.17 -11.45 -6.89
N VAL A 142 -1.00 -11.29 -7.91
CA VAL A 142 -0.77 -11.88 -9.25
C VAL A 142 0.55 -11.40 -9.84
N PHE A 143 0.83 -10.10 -9.76
CA PHE A 143 2.09 -9.53 -10.26
C PHE A 143 3.33 -10.13 -9.57
N VAL A 144 3.28 -10.30 -8.24
CA VAL A 144 4.35 -10.92 -7.46
C VAL A 144 4.54 -12.38 -7.88
N LEU A 145 3.47 -13.16 -7.97
CA LEU A 145 3.53 -14.57 -8.40
C LEU A 145 4.10 -14.71 -9.81
N TRP A 146 3.68 -13.85 -10.74
CA TRP A 146 4.21 -13.84 -12.11
C TRP A 146 5.71 -13.53 -12.15
N ARG A 147 6.16 -12.55 -11.37
CA ARG A 147 7.59 -12.21 -11.25
C ARG A 147 8.41 -13.32 -10.60
N CYS A 148 7.87 -14.04 -9.63
CA CYS A 148 8.53 -15.19 -9.01
C CYS A 148 8.70 -16.32 -10.02
N ARG A 149 7.64 -16.65 -10.78
CA ARG A 149 7.68 -17.69 -11.82
C ARG A 149 8.67 -17.35 -12.95
N ALA A 150 8.67 -16.10 -13.42
CA ALA A 150 9.61 -15.67 -14.45
C ALA A 150 11.09 -15.80 -14.02
N ARG A 151 11.39 -15.59 -12.74
CA ARG A 151 12.76 -15.76 -12.21
C ARG A 151 13.15 -17.24 -12.08
N ALA A 152 12.22 -18.10 -11.69
CA ALA A 152 12.47 -19.54 -11.59
C ALA A 152 12.72 -20.16 -12.97
N GLY A 153 12.01 -19.70 -14.01
CA GLY A 153 12.19 -20.19 -15.38
C GLY A 153 13.49 -19.75 -16.08
N VAL A 154 14.20 -18.75 -15.55
CA VAL A 154 15.50 -18.28 -16.06
C VAL A 154 16.68 -19.00 -15.37
N ALA A 155 16.41 -19.75 -14.29
CA ALA A 155 17.42 -20.51 -13.54
C ALA A 155 17.63 -21.95 -14.08
N HIS A 156 17.00 -22.29 -15.20
CA HIS A 156 17.13 -23.55 -15.94
C HIS A 156 17.65 -23.27 -17.35
#